data_AF-A0A2D4P699-F1
#
_entry.id   AF-A0A2D4P699-F1
#
_cell.length_a   1.000
_cell.length_b   1.000
_cell.length_c   1.000
_cell.angle_alpha   90.00
_cell.angle_beta   90.00
_cell.angle_gamma   90.00
#
_symmetry.space_group_name_H-M   'P 1'
#
loop_
_entity.id
_entity.type
_entity.pdbx_description
1 polymer ?
#
loop_
_entity_poly.entity_id
_entity_poly.type
_entity_poly.pdbx_seq_one_letter_code
_entity_poly.pdbx_strand_id
1 'polypeptide(L)'
;MLSRRWFSLSKAHPILFRMLMSSSNGSQVIQDMEEGHFPIHVNNVRSKLRELVGASTNWRDHVQAMNERKALHTLLAKTQSDLPPRKMKDSYIEVILPLGSQPEIREKYLNMQNTVRFGRLLEDLDSLGVLICYTHTKNEATLRSPLSIVTALVDKIGLWKQHIHPDCDIKFTGNVSWVGKTSMEVKIHMLQLVDGGIYCPVLDATFVMVARDPENKRPAFVNPLIVETPEEEKIFNEGEKNKIRRLESSRASLLKVAPTADERNIIHNMFLNTLDSRTVSFRSRVLLPNSVWMQDTKLKGLEICHPQNIIMYFICFHIGFSRTFWKFD
;
A
#
# COMPACT_ATOMS: atom_id res chain seq x y z
N MET A 1 -71.37 -9.48 22.06
CA MET A 1 -70.59 -10.22 21.05
C MET A 1 -70.16 -9.23 19.97
N LEU A 2 -69.12 -8.38 20.04
CA LEU A 2 -67.74 -8.45 20.54
C LEU A 2 -66.90 -9.57 19.95
N SER A 3 -66.11 -9.26 18.92
CA SER A 3 -64.65 -9.28 19.07
C SER A 3 -63.97 -8.36 18.03
N ARG A 4 -63.34 -7.30 18.54
CA ARG A 4 -62.30 -6.50 17.89
C ARG A 4 -60.94 -7.10 18.31
N ARG A 5 -60.02 -7.34 17.39
CA ARG A 5 -58.57 -7.53 17.66
C ARG A 5 -57.85 -6.40 16.91
N TRP A 6 -57.52 -5.26 17.51
CA TRP A 6 -56.35 -4.97 18.37
C TRP A 6 -55.04 -5.54 17.83
N PHE A 7 -54.40 -4.79 16.92
CA PHE A 7 -52.95 -4.81 16.76
C PHE A 7 -52.37 -3.73 17.69
N SER A 8 -51.62 -4.18 18.69
CA SER A 8 -50.86 -3.35 19.62
C SER A 8 -49.54 -2.94 18.97
N LEU A 9 -49.32 -1.62 18.84
CA LEU A 9 -47.98 -1.06 18.66
C LEU A 9 -47.24 -1.18 20.00
N SER A 10 -46.26 -2.08 20.05
CA SER A 10 -45.28 -2.15 21.12
C SER A 10 -44.28 -1.01 20.98
N LYS A 11 -44.36 -0.04 21.90
CA LYS A 11 -43.32 0.97 22.16
C LYS A 11 -42.10 0.28 22.76
N ALA A 12 -40.95 0.31 22.08
CA ALA A 12 -39.67 -0.01 22.69
C ALA A 12 -39.10 1.24 23.37
N HIS A 13 -38.85 1.14 24.69
CA HIS A 13 -38.16 2.15 25.48
C HIS A 13 -36.67 2.23 25.14
N PRO A 14 -36.05 3.42 25.19
CA PRO A 14 -34.61 3.58 25.06
C PRO A 14 -33.91 3.12 26.34
N ILE A 15 -32.89 2.28 26.20
CA ILE A 15 -32.00 1.90 27.30
C ILE A 15 -31.07 3.08 27.59
N LEU A 16 -31.32 3.72 28.73
CA LEU A 16 -30.41 4.65 29.40
C LEU A 16 -29.18 3.85 29.90
N PHE A 17 -28.01 4.13 29.33
CA PHE A 17 -26.74 3.87 30.02
C PHE A 17 -26.16 5.21 30.46
N ARG A 18 -26.17 5.42 31.78
CA ARG A 18 -25.64 6.60 32.47
C ARG A 18 -24.24 6.24 32.94
N MET A 19 -23.21 6.93 32.45
CA MET A 19 -21.92 6.96 33.14
C MET A 19 -21.18 8.29 32.94
N LEU A 20 -21.21 9.06 34.03
CA LEU A 20 -20.19 9.95 34.61
C LEU A 20 -19.44 10.90 33.67
N MET A 21 -19.86 12.17 33.73
CA MET A 21 -19.04 13.33 33.41
C MET A 21 -17.92 13.48 34.46
N SER A 22 -16.67 13.41 34.02
CA SER A 22 -15.56 14.12 34.67
C SER A 22 -14.91 15.02 33.62
N SER A 23 -15.11 16.31 33.80
CA SER A 23 -14.41 17.38 33.10
C SER A 23 -12.94 17.43 33.52
N SER A 24 -12.03 17.29 32.56
CA SER A 24 -10.70 17.89 32.64
C SER A 24 -10.15 18.17 31.24
N ASN A 25 -9.90 19.46 31.02
CA ASN A 25 -9.26 20.12 29.89
C ASN A 25 -8.12 19.34 29.22
N GLY A 26 -8.06 19.44 27.90
CA GLY A 26 -6.88 19.06 27.13
C GLY A 26 -7.13 18.85 25.65
N SER A 27 -7.81 19.78 24.97
CA SER A 27 -7.81 19.83 23.51
C SER A 27 -6.40 20.18 23.04
N GLN A 28 -5.56 19.17 22.81
CA GLN A 28 -4.35 19.39 22.01
C GLN A 28 -4.77 19.50 20.54
N VAL A 29 -5.09 20.74 20.19
CA VAL A 29 -4.96 21.29 18.85
C VAL A 29 -3.61 20.83 18.32
N ILE A 30 -3.63 20.04 17.25
CA ILE A 30 -2.43 19.73 16.47
C ILE A 30 -1.93 21.08 15.98
N GLN A 31 -0.84 21.57 16.58
CA GLN A 31 -0.19 22.81 16.16
C GLN A 31 0.30 22.62 14.73
N ASP A 32 -0.14 23.52 13.86
CA ASP A 32 0.42 23.73 12.54
C ASP A 32 1.93 23.94 12.67
N MET A 33 2.69 22.97 12.17
CA MET A 33 4.12 23.14 11.96
C MET A 33 4.31 23.83 10.61
N GLU A 34 4.40 25.16 10.66
CA GLU A 34 4.93 25.96 9.56
C GLU A 34 6.43 25.69 9.39
N GLU A 35 6.76 24.82 8.45
CA GLU A 35 7.92 24.98 7.57
C GLU A 35 7.50 24.53 6.17
N GLY A 36 7.18 25.53 5.33
CA GLY A 36 6.47 25.37 4.08
C GLY A 36 7.27 24.61 3.01
N HIS A 37 6.94 23.33 2.83
CA HIS A 37 6.99 22.70 1.52
C HIS A 37 5.56 22.66 0.96
N PHE A 38 5.29 23.46 -0.07
CA PHE A 38 4.00 23.44 -0.77
C PHE A 38 3.63 21.99 -1.14
N PRO A 39 2.37 21.58 -0.91
CA PRO A 39 1.93 20.22 -1.18
C PRO A 39 2.22 19.86 -2.64
N ILE A 40 2.93 18.76 -2.85
CA ILE A 40 3.30 18.33 -4.19
C ILE A 40 2.03 17.80 -4.85
N HIS A 41 1.68 18.34 -6.01
CA HIS A 41 0.57 17.79 -6.76
C HIS A 41 0.89 16.37 -7.27
N VAL A 42 -0.07 15.44 -7.29
CA VAL A 42 0.19 14.03 -7.69
C VAL A 42 0.91 13.90 -9.05
N ASN A 43 0.55 14.74 -10.03
CA ASN A 43 1.20 14.75 -11.34
C ASN A 43 2.69 15.14 -11.27
N ASN A 44 3.08 15.91 -10.25
CA ASN A 44 4.46 16.33 -10.03
C ASN A 44 5.30 15.21 -9.40
N VAL A 45 4.69 14.21 -8.76
CA VAL A 45 5.40 13.05 -8.18
C VAL A 45 6.14 12.28 -9.28
N ARG A 46 5.43 11.92 -10.36
CA ARG A 46 6.03 11.20 -11.50
C ARG A 46 7.09 12.02 -12.23
N SER A 47 6.93 13.35 -12.28
CA SER A 47 7.94 14.24 -12.88
C SER A 47 9.19 14.35 -12.01
N LYS A 48 9.05 14.51 -10.69
CA LYS A 48 10.19 14.49 -9.75
C LYS A 48 10.94 13.17 -9.75
N LEU A 49 10.22 12.06 -9.83
CA LEU A 49 10.85 10.74 -10.00
C LEU A 49 11.69 10.70 -11.27
N ARG A 50 11.16 11.19 -12.40
CA ARG A 50 11.90 11.27 -13.68
C ARG A 50 13.19 12.06 -13.58
N GLU A 51 13.17 13.17 -12.86
CA GLU A 51 14.35 13.98 -12.61
C GLU A 51 15.40 13.24 -11.76
N LEU A 52 14.98 12.67 -10.62
CA LEU A 52 15.87 11.98 -9.67
C LEU A 52 16.56 10.75 -10.26
N VAL A 53 15.87 10.07 -11.19
CA VAL A 53 16.36 8.86 -11.85
C VAL A 53 17.05 9.17 -13.18
N GLY A 54 16.76 10.32 -13.78
CA GLY A 54 17.31 10.72 -15.08
C GLY A 54 16.80 9.88 -16.24
N ALA A 55 15.56 9.38 -16.18
CA ALA A 55 15.01 8.60 -17.27
C ALA A 55 14.45 9.47 -18.38
N SER A 56 14.83 9.18 -19.62
CA SER A 56 14.29 9.86 -20.79
C SER A 56 12.91 9.32 -21.17
N THR A 57 12.03 10.23 -21.59
CA THR A 57 10.76 9.90 -22.24
C THR A 57 10.93 9.47 -23.69
N ASN A 58 12.09 9.76 -24.30
CA ASN A 58 12.40 9.44 -25.69
C ASN A 58 13.23 8.15 -25.77
N TRP A 59 12.81 7.22 -26.62
CA TRP A 59 13.51 5.95 -26.85
C TRP A 59 14.95 6.14 -27.36
N ARG A 60 15.21 7.15 -28.20
CA ARG A 60 16.56 7.39 -28.76
C ARG A 60 17.59 7.74 -27.68
N ASP A 61 17.18 8.57 -26.73
CA ASP A 61 18.04 9.03 -25.64
C ASP A 61 18.14 7.99 -24.51
N HIS A 62 17.34 6.92 -24.59
CA HIS A 62 17.27 5.89 -23.57
C HIS A 62 18.56 5.07 -23.44
N VAL A 63 19.18 4.72 -24.57
CA VAL A 63 20.45 3.97 -24.58
C VAL A 63 21.56 4.79 -23.93
N GLN A 64 21.59 6.10 -24.21
CA GLN A 64 22.51 7.02 -23.58
C GLN A 64 22.26 7.14 -22.08
N ALA A 65 21.00 7.34 -21.67
CA ALA A 65 20.63 7.41 -20.25
C ALA A 65 20.99 6.12 -19.49
N MET A 66 20.85 4.94 -20.11
CA MET A 66 21.30 3.67 -19.52
C MET A 66 22.82 3.63 -19.33
N ASN A 67 23.60 4.11 -20.29
CA ASN A 67 25.06 4.15 -20.17
C ASN A 67 25.50 5.16 -19.09
N GLU A 68 24.86 6.33 -19.02
CA GLU A 68 25.08 7.31 -17.95
C GLU A 68 24.75 6.71 -16.57
N ARG A 69 23.67 5.93 -16.46
CA ARG A 69 23.32 5.25 -15.20
C ARG A 69 24.35 4.18 -14.81
N LYS A 70 24.89 3.41 -15.76
CA LYS A 70 25.96 2.45 -15.48
C LYS A 70 27.20 3.13 -14.86
N ALA A 71 27.51 4.34 -15.29
CA ALA A 71 28.62 5.12 -14.73
C ALA A 71 28.41 5.49 -13.25
N LEU A 72 27.15 5.58 -12.78
CA LEU A 72 26.81 5.88 -11.38
C LEU A 72 27.16 4.74 -10.41
N HIS A 73 27.58 3.57 -10.88
CA HIS A 73 27.99 2.47 -10.01
C HIS A 73 29.18 2.86 -9.10
N THR A 74 30.01 3.82 -9.53
CA THR A 74 31.13 4.36 -8.73
C THR A 74 30.67 5.13 -7.49
N LEU A 75 29.43 5.62 -7.48
CA LEU A 75 28.84 6.40 -6.38
C LEU A 75 28.14 5.52 -5.34
N LEU A 76 28.07 4.21 -5.54
CA LEU A 76 27.47 3.29 -4.58
C LEU A 76 28.37 3.13 -3.35
N ALA A 77 27.76 3.21 -2.17
CA ALA A 77 28.43 2.90 -0.91
C ALA A 77 28.81 1.41 -0.84
N LYS A 78 30.00 1.13 -0.29
CA LYS A 78 30.48 -0.26 -0.08
C LYS A 78 29.90 -0.86 1.20
N THR A 79 29.63 -0.04 2.20
CA THR A 79 29.02 -0.43 3.46
C THR A 79 27.94 0.56 3.87
N GLN A 80 27.00 0.14 4.72
CA GLN A 80 25.94 1.01 5.21
C GLN A 80 26.47 2.14 6.10
N SER A 81 27.60 1.94 6.79
CA SER A 81 28.27 2.95 7.61
C SER A 81 28.86 4.10 6.80
N ASP A 82 29.08 3.90 5.49
CA ASP A 82 29.58 4.96 4.61
C ASP A 82 28.47 5.98 4.25
N LEU A 83 27.21 5.66 4.57
CA LEU A 83 26.06 6.51 4.27
C LEU A 83 25.68 7.35 5.49
N PRO A 84 25.40 8.65 5.31
CA PRO A 84 24.98 9.49 6.41
C PRO A 84 23.61 9.00 6.93
N PRO A 85 23.42 8.94 8.25
CA PRO A 85 22.14 8.58 8.81
C PRO A 85 21.08 9.66 8.52
N ARG A 86 19.81 9.23 8.48
CA ARG A 86 18.65 10.05 8.12
C ARG A 86 17.55 9.90 9.14
N LYS A 87 16.75 10.93 9.35
CA LYS A 87 15.61 10.93 10.28
C LYS A 87 14.32 10.59 9.52
N MET A 88 13.27 10.14 10.22
CA MET A 88 11.98 9.88 9.57
C MET A 88 11.45 11.13 8.86
N LYS A 89 11.54 12.29 9.50
CA LYS A 89 11.14 13.59 8.95
C LYS A 89 11.87 14.00 7.66
N ASP A 90 13.12 13.57 7.47
CA ASP A 90 13.90 13.89 6.26
C ASP A 90 13.28 13.29 4.99
N SER A 91 12.48 12.22 5.16
CA SER A 91 11.78 11.51 4.09
C SER A 91 10.28 11.83 4.04
N TYR A 92 9.79 12.72 4.90
CA TYR A 92 8.37 13.06 4.97
C TYR A 92 7.93 13.80 3.71
N ILE A 93 6.85 13.33 3.09
CA ILE A 93 6.26 13.94 1.90
C ILE A 93 4.76 14.07 2.08
N GLU A 94 4.23 15.24 1.67
CA GLU A 94 2.80 15.51 1.54
C GLU A 94 2.44 15.76 0.06
N VAL A 95 1.39 15.07 -0.40
CA VAL A 95 0.88 15.15 -1.77
C VAL A 95 -0.63 15.34 -1.77
N ILE A 96 -1.12 16.27 -2.58
CA ILE A 96 -2.57 16.46 -2.79
C ILE A 96 -2.97 15.88 -4.16
N LEU A 97 -4.05 15.09 -4.13
CA LEU A 97 -4.78 14.59 -5.29
C LEU A 97 -6.14 15.32 -5.34
N PRO A 98 -6.27 16.35 -6.20
CA PRO A 98 -7.42 17.24 -6.18
C PRO A 98 -8.60 16.67 -6.98
N LEU A 99 -9.19 15.58 -6.51
CA LEU A 99 -10.38 15.01 -7.16
C LEU A 99 -11.57 15.97 -7.08
N GLY A 100 -11.77 16.62 -5.94
CA GLY A 100 -12.82 17.62 -5.73
C GLY A 100 -12.59 18.90 -6.52
N SER A 101 -11.40 19.46 -6.41
CA SER A 101 -11.08 20.76 -6.99
C SER A 101 -10.84 20.74 -8.52
N GLN A 102 -10.45 19.59 -9.11
CA GLN A 102 -10.10 19.49 -10.53
C GLN A 102 -10.84 18.34 -11.25
N PRO A 103 -11.98 18.63 -11.92
CA PRO A 103 -12.77 17.63 -12.63
C PRO A 103 -12.01 16.85 -13.72
N GLU A 104 -11.12 17.51 -14.46
CA GLU A 104 -10.32 16.87 -15.52
C GLU A 104 -9.42 15.74 -14.99
N ILE A 105 -8.91 15.91 -13.77
CA ILE A 105 -8.13 14.87 -13.09
C ILE A 105 -9.08 13.79 -12.60
N ARG A 106 -10.21 14.16 -11.99
CA ARG A 106 -11.22 13.23 -11.46
C ARG A 106 -11.62 12.17 -12.47
N GLU A 107 -11.85 12.53 -13.74
CA GLU A 107 -12.23 11.60 -14.79
C GLU A 107 -11.28 10.39 -14.92
N LYS A 108 -9.97 10.59 -14.70
CA LYS A 108 -8.97 9.51 -14.76
C LYS A 108 -9.11 8.51 -13.61
N TYR A 109 -9.78 8.89 -12.53
CA TYR A 109 -9.99 8.10 -11.33
C TYR A 109 -11.42 7.54 -11.22
N LEU A 110 -12.36 7.88 -12.11
CA LEU A 110 -13.73 7.38 -12.05
C LEU A 110 -13.94 6.11 -12.86
N ASN A 111 -14.61 5.11 -12.29
CA ASN A 111 -15.15 3.98 -13.07
C ASN A 111 -16.51 4.33 -13.69
N MET A 112 -17.09 3.39 -14.46
CA MET A 112 -18.39 3.57 -15.12
C MET A 112 -19.56 3.78 -14.13
N GLN A 113 -19.37 3.46 -12.85
CA GLN A 113 -20.35 3.64 -11.77
C GLN A 113 -20.09 4.93 -10.98
N ASN A 114 -19.24 5.84 -11.47
CA ASN A 114 -18.84 7.08 -10.81
C ASN A 114 -18.22 6.88 -9.41
N THR A 115 -17.58 5.73 -9.17
CA THR A 115 -16.80 5.47 -7.95
C THR A 115 -15.31 5.49 -8.26
N VAL A 116 -14.49 5.75 -7.24
CA VAL A 116 -13.05 5.88 -7.40
C VAL A 116 -12.43 4.51 -7.74
N ARG A 117 -11.65 4.46 -8.82
CA ARG A 117 -10.85 3.32 -9.25
C ARG A 117 -9.73 3.10 -8.25
N PHE A 118 -9.96 2.16 -7.33
CA PHE A 118 -8.98 1.83 -6.30
C PHE A 118 -7.61 1.46 -6.88
N GLY A 119 -7.58 0.72 -8.00
CA GLY A 119 -6.34 0.40 -8.71
C GLY A 119 -5.48 1.62 -9.02
N ARG A 120 -6.08 2.72 -9.51
CA ARG A 120 -5.37 3.98 -9.82
C ARG A 120 -4.78 4.64 -8.58
N LEU A 121 -5.49 4.61 -7.45
CA LEU A 121 -4.95 5.10 -6.19
C LEU A 121 -3.75 4.27 -5.72
N LEU A 122 -3.82 2.95 -5.87
CA LEU A 122 -2.67 2.10 -5.56
C LEU A 122 -1.47 2.43 -6.45
N GLU A 123 -1.70 2.84 -7.71
CA GLU A 123 -0.60 3.25 -8.59
C GLU A 123 0.15 4.49 -8.06
N ASP A 124 -0.62 5.45 -7.57
CA ASP A 124 -0.09 6.69 -7.01
C ASP A 124 0.59 6.46 -5.66
N LEU A 125 0.02 5.58 -4.81
CA LEU A 125 0.61 5.19 -3.54
C LEU A 125 1.98 4.52 -3.74
N ASP A 126 2.10 3.60 -4.69
CA ASP A 126 3.38 2.96 -5.02
C ASP A 126 4.40 3.99 -5.53
N SER A 127 3.99 4.86 -6.47
CA SER A 127 4.83 5.95 -6.99
C SER A 127 5.30 6.89 -5.88
N LEU A 128 4.41 7.25 -4.95
CA LEU A 128 4.74 8.06 -3.79
C LEU A 128 5.71 7.34 -2.85
N GLY A 129 5.51 6.03 -2.61
CA GLY A 129 6.43 5.23 -1.80
C GLY A 129 7.84 5.20 -2.37
N VAL A 130 7.96 5.11 -3.70
CA VAL A 130 9.25 5.20 -4.41
C VAL A 130 9.86 6.60 -4.23
N LEU A 131 9.06 7.66 -4.35
CA LEU A 131 9.54 9.03 -4.16
C LEU A 131 10.05 9.27 -2.74
N ILE A 132 9.31 8.82 -1.72
CA ILE A 132 9.71 8.90 -0.30
C ILE A 132 11.08 8.23 -0.10
N CYS A 133 11.31 7.07 -0.72
CA CYS A 133 12.60 6.38 -0.64
C CYS A 133 13.73 7.14 -1.33
N TYR A 134 13.48 7.77 -2.49
CA TYR A 134 14.48 8.63 -3.13
C TYR A 134 14.78 9.89 -2.30
N THR A 135 13.77 10.46 -1.64
CA THR A 135 13.98 11.59 -0.72
C THR A 135 14.83 11.16 0.47
N HIS A 136 14.57 9.99 1.07
CA HIS A 136 15.39 9.43 2.15
C HIS A 136 16.85 9.23 1.73
N THR A 137 17.05 8.65 0.54
CA THR A 137 18.39 8.34 0.00
C THR A 137 19.03 9.47 -0.79
N LYS A 138 18.42 10.67 -0.77
CA LYS A 138 18.91 11.82 -1.54
C LYS A 138 20.32 12.19 -1.07
N ASN A 139 21.21 12.42 -2.02
CA ASN A 139 22.54 12.94 -1.76
C ASN A 139 22.67 14.30 -2.46
N GLU A 140 22.86 15.37 -1.69
CA GLU A 140 22.94 16.75 -2.21
C GLU A 140 24.13 16.96 -3.16
N ALA A 141 25.17 16.14 -3.07
CA ALA A 141 26.33 16.21 -3.96
C ALA A 141 26.05 15.65 -5.37
N THR A 142 24.96 14.90 -5.55
CA THR A 142 24.65 14.22 -6.80
C THR A 142 23.29 14.64 -7.33
N LEU A 143 23.25 15.11 -8.57
CA LEU A 143 21.99 15.49 -9.22
C LEU A 143 21.06 14.28 -9.42
N ARG A 144 21.62 13.08 -9.64
CA ARG A 144 20.87 11.85 -9.90
C ARG A 144 21.22 10.78 -8.87
N SER A 145 20.22 10.01 -8.46
CA SER A 145 20.43 8.89 -7.53
C SER A 145 21.12 7.72 -8.25
N PRO A 146 22.21 7.16 -7.68
CA PRO A 146 22.82 5.94 -8.19
C PRO A 146 21.97 4.69 -7.90
N LEU A 147 20.97 4.81 -7.02
CA LEU A 147 20.11 3.69 -6.65
C LEU A 147 19.03 3.45 -7.70
N SER A 148 18.63 2.19 -7.82
CA SER A 148 17.39 1.77 -8.46
C SER A 148 16.47 1.23 -7.38
N ILE A 149 15.43 1.98 -7.04
CA ILE A 149 14.47 1.63 -5.98
C ILE A 149 13.27 0.95 -6.63
N VAL A 150 12.98 -0.26 -6.15
CA VAL A 150 11.91 -1.11 -6.68
C VAL A 150 10.99 -1.57 -5.55
N THR A 151 9.70 -1.70 -5.86
CA THR A 151 8.72 -2.25 -4.91
C THR A 151 8.92 -3.75 -4.78
N ALA A 152 9.21 -4.19 -3.57
CA ALA A 152 9.39 -5.62 -3.28
C ALA A 152 8.08 -6.27 -2.83
N LEU A 153 7.30 -5.58 -2.00
CA LEU A 153 5.98 -6.04 -1.59
C LEU A 153 5.10 -4.90 -1.10
N VAL A 154 3.79 -5.09 -1.22
CA VAL A 154 2.78 -4.32 -0.51
C VAL A 154 2.38 -5.15 0.72
N ASP A 155 2.75 -4.71 1.92
CA ASP A 155 2.64 -5.55 3.13
C ASP A 155 1.22 -5.50 3.71
N LYS A 156 0.71 -4.29 3.87
CA LYS A 156 -0.61 -4.06 4.48
C LYS A 156 -1.27 -2.88 3.82
N ILE A 157 -2.56 -3.04 3.50
CA ILE A 157 -3.46 -1.94 3.18
C ILE A 157 -4.65 -2.06 4.12
N GLY A 158 -4.84 -1.08 4.98
CA GLY A 158 -6.00 -0.96 5.86
C GLY A 158 -6.94 0.12 5.34
N LEU A 159 -8.16 -0.26 4.94
CA LEU A 159 -9.24 0.71 4.67
C LEU A 159 -9.99 0.97 5.97
N TRP A 160 -10.01 2.23 6.39
CA TRP A 160 -10.81 2.70 7.52
C TRP A 160 -12.24 3.04 7.10
N LYS A 161 -12.42 3.50 5.85
CA LYS A 161 -13.73 3.75 5.24
C LYS A 161 -13.92 2.88 4.01
N GLN A 162 -15.12 2.36 3.82
CA GLN A 162 -15.46 1.53 2.66
C GLN A 162 -15.65 2.35 1.37
N HIS A 163 -15.93 3.65 1.49
CA HIS A 163 -16.21 4.53 0.36
C HIS A 163 -15.24 5.71 0.33
N ILE A 164 -14.67 5.95 -0.84
CA ILE A 164 -13.80 7.09 -1.15
C ILE A 164 -14.62 8.01 -2.04
N HIS A 165 -14.86 9.23 -1.57
CA HIS A 165 -15.69 10.20 -2.29
C HIS A 165 -14.94 10.73 -3.52
N PRO A 166 -15.51 10.62 -4.74
CA PRO A 166 -14.86 11.07 -5.98
C PRO A 166 -14.80 12.59 -6.12
N ASP A 167 -15.62 13.30 -5.36
CA ASP A 167 -15.82 14.75 -5.36
C ASP A 167 -15.08 15.45 -4.22
N CYS A 168 -14.26 14.71 -3.47
CA CYS A 168 -13.49 15.23 -2.35
C CYS A 168 -11.98 15.08 -2.62
N ASP A 169 -11.21 16.14 -2.32
CA ASP A 169 -9.76 16.11 -2.42
C ASP A 169 -9.14 15.10 -1.44
N ILE A 170 -8.07 14.45 -1.89
CA ILE A 170 -7.35 13.45 -1.12
C ILE A 170 -5.96 13.99 -0.82
N LYS A 171 -5.51 13.79 0.41
CA LYS A 171 -4.16 14.09 0.86
C LYS A 171 -3.43 12.79 1.21
N PHE A 172 -2.27 12.59 0.60
CA PHE A 172 -1.34 11.54 0.97
C PHE A 172 -0.22 12.15 1.82
N THR A 173 0.11 11.48 2.91
CA THR A 173 1.28 11.79 3.74
C THR A 173 2.06 10.51 3.95
N GLY A 174 3.39 10.57 4.00
CA GLY A 174 4.16 9.36 4.25
C GLY A 174 5.64 9.63 4.46
N ASN A 175 6.30 8.64 5.05
CA ASN A 175 7.73 8.66 5.37
C ASN A 175 8.29 7.23 5.46
N VAL A 176 9.61 7.13 5.44
CA VAL A 176 10.29 5.88 5.78
C VAL A 176 10.11 5.63 7.28
N SER A 177 9.60 4.45 7.60
CA SER A 177 9.25 4.01 8.97
C SER A 177 10.24 3.01 9.54
N TRP A 178 10.94 2.26 8.67
CA TRP A 178 11.96 1.31 9.06
C TRP A 178 12.96 1.10 7.92
N VAL A 179 14.22 0.83 8.27
CA VAL A 179 15.31 0.61 7.30
C VAL A 179 16.11 -0.64 7.66
N GLY A 180 16.29 -1.52 6.68
CA GLY A 180 17.22 -2.64 6.74
C GLY A 180 18.58 -2.28 6.13
N LYS A 181 19.32 -3.28 5.61
CA LYS A 181 20.59 -3.00 4.91
C LYS A 181 20.39 -2.39 3.52
N THR A 182 19.43 -2.95 2.78
CA THR A 182 19.16 -2.63 1.36
C THR A 182 17.66 -2.47 1.08
N SER A 183 16.84 -2.38 2.12
CA SER A 183 15.38 -2.36 2.05
C SER A 183 14.82 -1.30 2.98
N MET A 184 13.69 -0.71 2.62
CA MET A 184 13.03 0.36 3.37
C MET A 184 11.53 0.05 3.48
N GLU A 185 10.95 0.19 4.66
CA GLU A 185 9.50 0.13 4.87
C GLU A 185 8.95 1.55 4.89
N VAL A 186 8.00 1.82 3.99
CA VAL A 186 7.34 3.12 3.84
C VAL A 186 5.91 3.02 4.32
N LYS A 187 5.52 3.93 5.21
CA LYS A 187 4.12 4.08 5.64
C LYS A 187 3.54 5.28 4.92
N ILE A 188 2.34 5.10 4.38
CA ILE A 188 1.59 6.13 3.68
C ILE A 188 0.19 6.18 4.25
N HIS A 189 -0.23 7.36 4.69
CA HIS A 189 -1.55 7.67 5.19
C HIS A 189 -2.31 8.48 4.15
N MET A 190 -3.49 8.00 3.78
CA MET A 190 -4.42 8.67 2.90
C MET A 190 -5.55 9.26 3.72
N LEU A 191 -5.68 10.58 3.66
CA LEU A 191 -6.74 11.34 4.26
C LEU A 191 -7.63 11.95 3.16
N GLN A 192 -8.91 12.10 3.44
CA GLN A 192 -9.86 12.74 2.54
C GLN A 192 -10.46 13.97 3.20
N LEU A 193 -10.54 15.05 2.43
CA LEU A 193 -11.19 16.29 2.84
C LEU A 193 -12.71 16.04 2.90
N VAL A 194 -13.31 16.19 4.07
CA VAL A 194 -14.75 16.06 4.28
C VAL A 194 -15.38 17.44 4.45
N ASP A 195 -16.69 17.54 4.21
CA ASP A 195 -17.50 18.74 4.48
C ASP A 195 -17.17 19.32 5.86
N GLY A 196 -16.75 20.59 5.87
CA GLY A 196 -16.21 21.26 7.07
C GLY A 196 -14.70 21.49 7.05
N GLY A 197 -14.00 21.12 5.97
CA GLY A 197 -12.58 21.44 5.78
C GLY A 197 -11.63 20.53 6.57
N ILE A 198 -12.13 19.42 7.12
CA ILE A 198 -11.38 18.51 7.98
C ILE A 198 -10.90 17.31 7.16
N TYR A 199 -9.61 16.97 7.29
CA TYR A 199 -9.06 15.75 6.73
C TYR A 199 -9.34 14.55 7.64
N CYS A 200 -10.08 13.57 7.15
CA CYS A 200 -10.34 12.32 7.86
C CYS A 200 -9.50 11.18 7.27
N PRO A 201 -8.95 10.26 8.10
CA PRO A 201 -8.23 9.09 7.61
C PRO A 201 -9.17 8.16 6.84
N VAL A 202 -8.66 7.61 5.73
CA VAL A 202 -9.41 6.71 4.83
C VAL A 202 -8.65 5.40 4.63
N LEU A 203 -7.33 5.47 4.44
CA LEU A 203 -6.51 4.31 4.15
C LEU A 203 -5.11 4.46 4.71
N ASP A 204 -4.58 3.40 5.29
CA ASP A 204 -3.15 3.27 5.61
C ASP A 204 -2.52 2.17 4.77
N ALA A 205 -1.40 2.47 4.15
CA ALA A 205 -0.63 1.51 3.37
C ALA A 205 0.80 1.39 3.90
N THR A 206 1.33 0.17 3.87
CA THR A 206 2.73 -0.14 4.19
C THR A 206 3.35 -0.86 3.00
N PHE A 207 4.38 -0.24 2.43
CA PHE A 207 5.14 -0.78 1.30
C PHE A 207 6.55 -1.14 1.76
N VAL A 208 7.12 -2.20 1.20
CA VAL A 208 8.56 -2.50 1.34
C VAL A 208 9.23 -2.30 0.00
N MET A 209 10.17 -1.36 -0.02
CA MET A 209 10.99 -1.02 -1.17
C MET A 209 12.38 -1.63 -0.99
N VAL A 210 13.04 -1.97 -2.09
CA VAL A 210 14.41 -2.50 -2.10
C VAL A 210 15.27 -1.63 -3.00
N ALA A 211 16.43 -1.24 -2.50
CA ALA A 211 17.43 -0.52 -3.27
C ALA A 211 18.36 -1.50 -3.99
N ARG A 212 18.60 -1.21 -5.26
CA ARG A 212 19.45 -1.97 -6.17
C ARG A 212 20.50 -1.06 -6.77
N ASP A 213 21.55 -1.65 -7.34
CA ASP A 213 22.54 -0.96 -8.16
C ASP A 213 21.89 -0.31 -9.40
N PRO A 214 22.59 0.61 -10.11
CA PRO A 214 22.01 1.29 -11.27
C PRO A 214 21.54 0.35 -12.38
N GLU A 215 22.12 -0.85 -12.47
CA GLU A 215 21.77 -1.91 -13.44
C GLU A 215 20.69 -2.88 -12.94
N ASN A 216 20.18 -2.71 -11.72
CA ASN A 216 19.17 -3.56 -11.10
C ASN A 216 19.56 -5.06 -10.96
N LYS A 217 20.85 -5.36 -10.83
CA LYS A 217 21.41 -6.71 -10.68
C LYS A 217 21.71 -7.07 -9.23
N ARG A 218 22.17 -6.11 -8.42
CA ARG A 218 22.68 -6.34 -7.06
C ARG A 218 21.96 -5.47 -6.04
N PRO A 219 21.77 -5.94 -4.79
CA PRO A 219 21.31 -5.08 -3.70
C PRO A 219 22.30 -3.93 -3.45
N ALA A 220 21.78 -2.74 -3.13
CA ALA A 220 22.57 -1.57 -2.78
C ALA A 220 22.21 -1.07 -1.37
N PHE A 221 23.19 -0.55 -0.64
CA PHE A 221 22.99 -0.07 0.72
C PHE A 221 22.17 1.23 0.74
N VAL A 222 21.41 1.41 1.82
CA VAL A 222 20.57 2.59 2.05
C VAL A 222 20.93 3.27 3.37
N ASN A 223 20.67 4.58 3.44
CA ASN A 223 20.96 5.41 4.61
C ASN A 223 20.30 4.85 5.87
N PRO A 224 21.05 4.65 6.97
CA PRO A 224 20.47 4.18 8.23
C PRO A 224 19.47 5.20 8.78
N LEU A 225 18.43 4.70 9.45
CA LEU A 225 17.37 5.54 10.03
C LEU A 225 17.67 5.82 11.50
N ILE A 226 17.69 7.10 11.87
CA ILE A 226 17.72 7.58 13.26
C ILE A 226 16.28 7.82 13.70
N VAL A 227 16.01 7.34 14.90
CA VAL A 227 14.77 7.55 15.64
C VAL A 227 15.05 8.61 16.70
N GLU A 228 14.23 9.67 16.76
CA GLU A 228 14.39 10.76 17.72
C GLU A 228 13.33 10.73 18.82
N THR A 229 12.09 10.34 18.50
CA THR A 229 10.96 10.41 19.43
C THR A 229 10.49 9.03 19.91
N PRO A 230 9.82 8.93 21.08
CA PRO A 230 9.22 7.68 21.54
C PRO A 230 8.16 7.12 20.58
N GLU A 231 7.46 7.99 19.86
CA GLU A 231 6.49 7.61 18.82
C GLU A 231 7.21 6.98 17.63
N GLU A 232 8.29 7.58 17.15
CA GLU A 232 9.14 7.02 16.09
C GLU A 232 9.76 5.69 16.51
N GLU A 233 10.12 5.52 17.79
CA GLU A 233 10.68 4.26 18.31
C GLU A 233 9.65 3.13 18.24
N LYS A 234 8.39 3.41 18.59
CA LYS A 234 7.29 2.44 18.44
C LYS A 234 7.11 2.06 16.97
N ILE A 235 7.10 3.04 16.07
CA ILE A 235 6.97 2.81 14.62
C ILE A 235 8.11 1.93 14.09
N PHE A 236 9.35 2.23 14.50
CA PHE A 236 10.53 1.46 14.09
C PHE A 236 10.48 0.02 14.60
N ASN A 237 10.09 -0.17 15.88
CA ASN A 237 9.93 -1.49 16.49
C ASN A 237 8.80 -2.31 15.84
N GLU A 238 7.71 -1.66 15.40
CA GLU A 238 6.69 -2.31 14.56
C GLU A 238 7.28 -2.79 13.23
N GLY A 239 8.15 -2.01 12.60
CA GLY A 239 8.86 -2.41 11.37
C GLY A 239 9.73 -3.66 11.55
N GLU A 240 10.46 -3.78 12.67
CA GLU A 240 11.21 -5.00 12.98
C GLU A 240 10.29 -6.20 13.22
N LYS A 241 9.16 -6.01 13.91
CA LYS A 241 8.14 -7.08 14.07
C LYS A 241 7.55 -7.51 12.72
N ASN A 242 7.25 -6.55 11.84
CA ASN A 242 6.73 -6.84 10.50
C ASN A 242 7.73 -7.65 9.68
N LYS A 243 9.03 -7.32 9.76
CA LYS A 243 10.10 -8.09 9.12
C LYS A 243 10.17 -9.53 9.65
N ILE A 244 10.09 -9.73 10.96
CA ILE A 244 10.05 -11.07 11.56
C ILE A 244 8.84 -11.84 11.04
N ARG A 245 7.65 -11.23 11.06
CA ARG A 245 6.42 -11.82 10.52
C ARG A 245 6.57 -12.24 9.06
N ARG A 246 7.16 -11.39 8.20
CA ARG A 246 7.42 -11.70 6.78
C ARG A 246 8.33 -12.91 6.63
N LEU A 247 9.38 -13.02 7.46
CA LEU A 247 10.29 -14.16 7.45
C LEU A 247 9.58 -15.45 7.91
N GLU A 248 8.77 -15.38 8.96
CA GLU A 248 7.97 -16.50 9.47
C GLU A 248 6.96 -16.98 8.43
N SER A 249 6.18 -16.09 7.83
CA SER A 249 5.25 -16.44 6.74
C SER A 249 5.97 -17.08 5.55
N SER A 250 7.17 -16.58 5.20
CA SER A 250 7.97 -17.20 4.13
C SER A 250 8.48 -18.58 4.50
N ARG A 251 8.78 -18.84 5.78
CA ARG A 251 9.22 -20.16 6.29
C ARG A 251 8.06 -21.15 6.39
N ALA A 252 6.90 -20.69 6.84
CA ALA A 252 5.67 -21.47 6.98
C ALA A 252 4.91 -21.67 5.65
N SER A 253 5.44 -21.18 4.52
CA SER A 253 4.81 -21.35 3.21
C SER A 253 4.58 -22.82 2.89
N LEU A 254 3.35 -23.16 2.44
CA LEU A 254 2.99 -24.51 2.02
C LEU A 254 3.81 -25.03 0.82
N LEU A 255 4.50 -24.14 0.11
CA LEU A 255 5.48 -24.50 -0.93
C LEU A 255 6.77 -25.11 -0.36
N LYS A 256 7.01 -24.96 0.95
CA LYS A 256 8.21 -25.45 1.65
C LYS A 256 7.87 -26.50 2.71
N VAL A 257 6.75 -26.33 3.40
CA VAL A 257 6.34 -27.17 4.53
C VAL A 257 4.97 -27.77 4.26
N ALA A 258 4.80 -29.07 4.54
CA ALA A 258 3.50 -29.72 4.38
C ALA A 258 2.47 -29.20 5.40
N PRO A 259 1.15 -29.24 5.08
CA PRO A 259 0.10 -28.85 6.02
C PRO A 259 0.14 -29.67 7.31
N THR A 260 -0.18 -29.00 8.42
CA THR A 260 -0.30 -29.59 9.76
C THR A 260 -1.43 -30.62 9.83
N ALA A 261 -1.43 -31.48 10.86
CA ALA A 261 -2.49 -32.48 11.03
C ALA A 261 -3.88 -31.84 11.15
N ASP A 262 -3.98 -30.70 11.84
CA ASP A 262 -5.22 -29.98 12.03
C ASP A 262 -5.72 -29.37 10.71
N GLU A 263 -4.85 -28.74 9.92
CA GLU A 263 -5.20 -28.24 8.58
C GLU A 263 -5.67 -29.37 7.66
N ARG A 264 -5.00 -30.53 7.69
CA ARG A 264 -5.43 -31.71 6.91
C ARG A 264 -6.82 -32.19 7.34
N ASN A 265 -7.09 -32.23 8.65
CA ASN A 265 -8.40 -32.62 9.17
C ASN A 265 -9.49 -31.63 8.74
N ILE A 266 -9.20 -30.33 8.74
CA ILE A 266 -10.13 -29.30 8.25
C ILE A 266 -10.44 -29.50 6.76
N ILE A 267 -9.42 -29.68 5.92
CA ILE A 267 -9.59 -29.93 4.48
C ILE A 267 -10.39 -31.22 4.25
N HIS A 268 -10.09 -32.28 5.02
CA HIS A 268 -10.82 -33.54 4.93
C HIS A 268 -12.29 -33.36 5.30
N ASN A 269 -12.59 -32.63 6.38
CA ASN A 269 -13.97 -32.34 6.78
C ASN A 269 -14.70 -31.49 5.73
N MET A 270 -14.04 -30.48 5.14
CA MET A 270 -14.61 -29.72 4.03
C MET A 270 -14.94 -30.62 2.84
N PHE A 271 -14.04 -31.54 2.48
CA PHE A 271 -14.27 -32.52 1.43
C PHE A 271 -15.47 -33.43 1.74
N LEU A 272 -15.53 -34.02 2.94
CA LEU A 272 -16.63 -34.90 3.35
C LEU A 272 -17.99 -34.18 3.31
N ASN A 273 -18.03 -32.91 3.71
CA ASN A 273 -19.25 -32.09 3.67
C ASN A 273 -19.76 -31.82 2.25
N THR A 274 -18.93 -32.03 1.22
CA THR A 274 -19.37 -31.92 -0.19
C THR A 274 -19.90 -33.22 -0.77
N LEU A 275 -19.80 -34.35 -0.06
CA LEU A 275 -20.26 -35.65 -0.57
C LEU A 275 -21.78 -35.80 -0.39
N ASP A 276 -22.43 -36.38 -1.40
CA ASP A 276 -23.83 -36.75 -1.29
C ASP A 276 -23.99 -38.02 -0.44
N SER A 277 -24.58 -37.88 0.74
CA SER A 277 -24.90 -39.01 1.64
C SER A 277 -25.73 -40.13 1.00
N ARG A 278 -26.44 -39.85 -0.12
CA ARG A 278 -27.29 -40.81 -0.83
C ARG A 278 -26.52 -41.67 -1.83
N THR A 279 -25.30 -41.27 -2.21
CA THR A 279 -24.51 -41.95 -3.23
C THR A 279 -23.10 -42.25 -2.73
N VAL A 280 -22.69 -43.52 -2.76
CA VAL A 280 -21.33 -43.94 -2.35
C VAL A 280 -20.33 -43.69 -3.50
N SER A 281 -20.23 -42.44 -3.96
CA SER A 281 -19.38 -42.07 -5.09
C SER A 281 -18.71 -40.72 -4.88
N PHE A 282 -17.40 -40.68 -5.07
CA PHE A 282 -16.60 -39.45 -5.03
C PHE A 282 -16.93 -38.46 -6.15
N ARG A 283 -17.67 -38.88 -7.18
CA ARG A 283 -18.07 -38.01 -8.30
C ARG A 283 -19.33 -37.22 -8.00
N SER A 284 -20.18 -37.71 -7.09
CA SER A 284 -21.42 -37.03 -6.72
C SER A 284 -21.12 -36.04 -5.60
N ARG A 285 -21.01 -34.76 -5.95
CA ARG A 285 -20.75 -33.68 -5.00
C ARG A 285 -21.90 -32.69 -4.97
N VAL A 286 -22.30 -32.29 -3.77
CA VAL A 286 -23.35 -31.32 -3.52
C VAL A 286 -22.72 -30.08 -2.88
N LEU A 287 -23.13 -28.92 -3.36
CA LEU A 287 -22.74 -27.64 -2.77
C LEU A 287 -23.53 -27.40 -1.49
N LEU A 288 -22.86 -26.92 -0.45
CA LEU A 288 -23.51 -26.41 0.74
C LEU A 288 -24.36 -25.18 0.40
N PRO A 289 -25.41 -24.86 1.19
CA PRO A 289 -26.16 -23.61 1.01
C PRO A 289 -25.21 -22.40 1.01
N ASN A 290 -25.44 -21.44 0.11
CA ASN A 290 -24.62 -20.23 -0.08
C ASN A 290 -23.16 -20.50 -0.50
N SER A 291 -22.86 -21.64 -1.13
CA SER A 291 -21.54 -21.93 -1.70
C SER A 291 -21.57 -21.99 -3.23
N VAL A 292 -20.43 -21.71 -3.84
CA VAL A 292 -20.19 -21.76 -5.29
C VAL A 292 -18.88 -22.49 -5.54
N TRP A 293 -18.78 -23.23 -6.64
CA TRP A 293 -17.51 -23.87 -6.99
C TRP A 293 -16.47 -22.83 -7.39
N MET A 294 -15.24 -22.97 -6.89
CA MET A 294 -14.12 -22.09 -7.25
C MET A 294 -13.85 -22.05 -8.76
N GLN A 295 -14.22 -23.09 -9.50
CA GLN A 295 -14.07 -23.12 -10.96
C GLN A 295 -14.96 -22.08 -11.67
N ASP A 296 -16.11 -21.77 -11.09
CA ASP A 296 -17.11 -20.86 -11.65
C ASP A 296 -16.80 -19.39 -11.30
N THR A 297 -15.88 -19.15 -10.35
CA THR A 297 -15.43 -17.81 -9.95
C THR A 297 -14.09 -17.40 -10.58
N LYS A 298 -13.61 -18.14 -11.59
CA LYS A 298 -12.31 -17.88 -12.23
C LYS A 298 -12.42 -16.69 -13.20
N LEU A 299 -11.75 -15.59 -12.87
CA LEU A 299 -11.50 -14.48 -13.78
C LEU A 299 -10.10 -14.59 -14.38
N LYS A 300 -9.96 -14.48 -15.71
CA LYS A 300 -8.68 -14.40 -16.41
C LYS A 300 -8.60 -13.08 -17.18
N GLY A 301 -7.58 -12.29 -16.90
CA GLY A 301 -7.24 -11.08 -17.65
C GLY A 301 -5.90 -11.23 -18.35
N LEU A 302 -5.75 -10.61 -19.52
CA LEU A 302 -4.46 -10.40 -20.18
C LEU A 302 -4.28 -8.91 -20.36
N GLU A 303 -3.19 -8.37 -19.82
CA GLU A 303 -2.79 -6.99 -20.04
C GLU A 303 -1.42 -7.00 -20.72
N ILE A 304 -1.32 -6.34 -21.88
CA ILE A 304 -0.06 -6.18 -22.60
C ILE A 304 0.64 -4.96 -22.01
N CYS A 305 1.82 -5.15 -21.42
CA CYS A 305 2.62 -4.03 -20.94
C CYS A 305 3.13 -3.21 -22.13
N HIS A 306 2.63 -1.99 -22.29
CA HIS A 306 3.20 -1.01 -23.19
C HIS A 306 4.28 -0.17 -22.46
N PRO A 307 5.25 0.45 -23.16
CA PRO A 307 6.29 1.28 -22.55
C PRO A 307 5.79 2.42 -21.66
N GLN A 308 4.53 2.84 -21.84
CA GLN A 308 3.87 3.84 -21.00
C GLN A 308 3.48 3.31 -19.61
N ASN A 309 3.35 1.99 -19.45
CA ASN A 309 2.97 1.28 -18.22
C ASN A 309 4.20 0.71 -17.49
N ILE A 310 5.39 1.09 -17.92
CA ILE A 310 6.65 0.67 -17.34
C ILE A 310 7.03 1.71 -16.28
N ILE A 311 7.31 1.28 -15.04
CA ILE A 311 8.08 2.10 -14.11
C ILE A 311 9.39 2.41 -14.84
N MET A 312 9.83 3.65 -14.73
CA MET A 312 11.08 4.25 -15.20
C MET A 312 12.37 3.38 -15.30
N TYR A 313 12.36 2.19 -14.69
CA TYR A 313 13.37 1.14 -14.68
C TYR A 313 13.04 -0.12 -15.51
N PHE A 314 12.10 -0.09 -16.45
CA PHE A 314 11.73 -1.27 -17.27
C PHE A 314 11.11 -2.42 -16.46
N ILE A 315 10.60 -2.11 -15.27
CA ILE A 315 9.75 -2.99 -14.48
C ILE A 315 8.31 -2.57 -14.79
N CYS A 316 7.47 -3.48 -15.30
CA CYS A 316 6.05 -3.16 -15.50
C CYS A 316 5.48 -2.65 -14.17
N PHE A 317 4.71 -1.56 -14.23
CA PHE A 317 3.83 -1.15 -13.15
C PHE A 317 2.80 -2.26 -12.97
N HIS A 318 3.10 -3.26 -12.12
CA HIS A 318 2.20 -4.38 -11.90
C HIS A 318 1.48 -4.18 -10.56
N ILE A 319 0.37 -3.44 -10.63
CA ILE A 319 -0.80 -3.70 -9.78
C ILE A 319 -1.81 -4.51 -10.59
N GLY A 320 -1.30 -5.32 -11.52
CA GLY A 320 -1.99 -6.56 -11.81
C GLY A 320 -1.83 -7.41 -10.56
N PHE A 321 -2.94 -7.77 -9.93
CA PHE A 321 -3.07 -8.96 -9.10
C PHE A 321 -2.80 -10.20 -10.00
N SER A 322 -1.61 -10.24 -10.60
CA SER A 322 -1.10 -11.28 -11.45
C SER A 322 -0.58 -12.38 -10.54
N ARG A 323 -0.84 -13.62 -10.98
CA ARG A 323 -0.79 -14.90 -10.26
C ARG A 323 0.48 -15.25 -9.48
N THR A 324 1.48 -14.37 -9.43
CA THR A 324 2.70 -14.57 -8.66
C THR A 324 2.62 -14.04 -7.22
N PHE A 325 1.72 -13.08 -6.91
CA PHE A 325 1.61 -12.52 -5.55
C PHE A 325 0.54 -13.18 -4.67
N TRP A 326 -0.43 -13.88 -5.26
CA TRP A 326 -1.44 -14.63 -4.53
C TRP A 326 -1.66 -15.98 -5.23
N LYS A 327 -0.82 -16.95 -4.92
CA LYS A 327 -1.22 -18.37 -5.02
C LYS A 327 -2.13 -18.66 -3.83
N PHE A 328 -3.42 -18.42 -4.00
CA PHE A 328 -4.40 -19.30 -3.40
C PHE A 328 -4.58 -20.45 -4.39
N ASP A 329 -3.89 -21.57 -4.12
CA ASP A 329 -4.22 -22.85 -4.73
C ASP A 329 -5.48 -23.42 -4.05
#